data_AF-A0AA42W686-F1
#
_entry.id   AF-A0AA42W686-F1
#
_cell.length_a   1.000
_cell.length_b   1.000
_cell.length_c   1.000
_cell.angle_alpha   90.00
_cell.angle_beta   90.00
_cell.angle_gamma   90.00
#
_symmetry.space_group_name_H-M   'P 1'
#
loop_
_entity.id
_entity.type
_entity.pdbx_description
1 polymer ?
#
loop_
_entity_poly.entity_id
_entity_poly.type
_entity_poly.pdbx_seq_one_letter_code
_entity_poly.pdbx_strand_id
1 'polypeptide(L)'
;MSNLSSIIKSIQDIMRQDSGVDGDAQRLSQLTWLLFLKVFDALEEELEFTQDDYQSPIPEPLRWRNWAADAEGMTGDALLDFVDNQLIPTLGNLPGSIAQNPRAFVLRSVFDD
;
A
#
# COMPACT_ATOMS: atom_id res chain seq x y z
N MET A 1 16.12 13.15 14.64
CA MET A 1 15.27 11.96 14.44
C MET A 1 13.87 12.46 14.17
N SER A 2 13.35 12.27 12.96
CA SER A 2 11.95 12.53 12.65
C SER A 2 11.09 11.72 13.60
N ASN A 3 10.29 12.39 14.42
CA ASN A 3 9.46 11.74 15.40
C ASN A 3 8.28 11.10 14.66
N LEU A 4 8.26 9.77 14.55
CA LEU A 4 7.18 9.01 13.90
C LEU A 4 5.80 9.44 14.41
N SER A 5 5.70 9.80 15.69
CA SER A 5 4.46 10.35 16.27
C SER A 5 4.03 11.66 15.63
N SER A 6 4.97 12.54 15.28
CA SER A 6 4.68 13.80 14.57
C SER A 6 4.18 13.54 13.14
N ILE A 7 4.78 12.57 12.44
CA ILE A 7 4.34 12.19 11.08
C ILE A 7 2.91 11.63 11.12
N ILE A 8 2.65 10.68 12.04
CA ILE A 8 1.31 10.09 12.20
C ILE A 8 0.27 11.18 12.51
N LYS A 9 0.58 12.11 13.42
CA LYS A 9 -0.32 13.24 13.74
C LYS A 9 -0.58 14.12 12.52
N SER A 10 0.45 14.48 11.77
CA SER A 10 0.28 15.29 10.55
C SER A 10 -0.60 14.60 9.52
N ILE A 11 -0.47 13.28 9.32
CA ILE A 11 -1.34 12.54 8.41
C ILE A 11 -2.78 12.52 8.93
N GLN A 12 -2.99 12.26 10.23
CA GLN A 12 -4.31 12.31 10.85
C GLN A 12 -4.98 13.69 10.70
N ASP A 13 -4.21 14.78 10.82
CA ASP A 13 -4.70 16.15 10.65
C ASP A 13 -5.10 16.43 9.20
N ILE A 14 -4.36 15.91 8.21
CA ILE A 14 -4.72 15.99 6.78
C ILE A 14 -6.04 15.23 6.53
N MET A 15 -6.15 14.00 7.02
CA MET A 15 -7.34 13.16 6.82
C MET A 15 -8.61 13.68 7.51
N ARG A 16 -8.49 14.58 8.49
CA ARG A 16 -9.65 15.25 9.09
C ARG A 16 -10.33 16.23 8.14
N GLN A 17 -9.63 16.68 7.10
CA GLN A 17 -10.19 17.57 6.08
C GLN A 17 -10.93 16.81 4.98
N ASP A 18 -10.80 15.49 4.95
CA ASP A 18 -11.47 14.62 3.98
C ASP A 18 -12.92 14.37 4.39
N SER A 19 -13.86 14.82 3.56
CA SER A 19 -15.30 14.63 3.74
C SER A 19 -15.76 13.18 3.59
N GLY A 20 -14.91 12.28 3.07
CA GLY A 20 -15.20 10.86 2.85
C GLY A 20 -14.84 9.93 4.02
N VAL A 21 -14.20 10.45 5.08
CA VAL A 21 -13.72 9.64 6.21
C VAL A 21 -14.38 10.07 7.53
N ASP A 22 -15.42 9.34 7.94
CA ASP A 22 -16.17 9.63 9.15
C ASP A 22 -15.66 8.79 10.33
N GLY A 23 -14.99 9.46 11.27
CA GLY A 23 -14.51 8.87 12.53
C GLY A 23 -13.09 8.30 12.51
N ASP A 24 -12.56 8.05 13.71
CA ASP A 24 -11.15 7.68 13.91
C ASP A 24 -10.82 6.26 13.42
N ALA A 25 -11.78 5.33 13.44
CA ALA A 25 -11.60 3.97 12.94
C ALA A 25 -11.37 3.92 11.42
N GLN A 26 -12.11 4.73 10.66
CA GLN A 26 -11.98 4.77 9.21
C GLN A 26 -10.66 5.45 8.80
N ARG A 27 -10.24 6.50 9.52
CA ARG A 27 -8.89 7.11 9.34
C ARG A 27 -7.78 6.11 9.64
N LEU A 28 -7.92 5.31 10.68
CA LEU A 28 -6.96 4.26 11.00
C LEU A 28 -6.90 3.19 9.89
N SER A 29 -8.04 2.77 9.35
CA SER A 29 -8.11 1.82 8.24
C SER A 29 -7.35 2.33 7.01
N GLN A 30 -7.62 3.59 6.62
CA GLN A 30 -6.95 4.23 5.48
C GLN A 30 -5.43 4.38 5.65
N LEU A 31 -4.96 4.59 6.89
CA LEU A 31 -3.53 4.58 7.20
C LEU A 31 -2.92 3.18 7.15
N THR A 32 -3.68 2.17 7.57
CA THR A 32 -3.18 0.80 7.75
C THR A 32 -2.67 0.22 6.44
N TRP A 33 -3.47 0.29 5.37
CA TRP A 33 -3.10 -0.32 4.09
C TRP A 33 -1.95 0.44 3.39
N LEU A 34 -1.90 1.77 3.51
CA LEU A 34 -0.80 2.59 2.98
C LEU A 34 0.52 2.24 3.66
N LEU A 35 0.52 2.17 4.99
CA LEU A 35 1.71 1.77 5.75
C LEU A 35 2.12 0.34 5.44
N PHE A 36 1.15 -0.56 5.31
CA PHE A 36 1.41 -1.95 4.92
C PHE A 36 2.13 -2.02 3.57
N LEU A 37 1.62 -1.35 2.52
CA LEU A 37 2.29 -1.34 1.21
C LEU A 37 3.67 -0.71 1.25
N LYS A 38 3.85 0.39 1.99
CA LYS A 38 5.18 1.02 2.11
C LYS A 38 6.21 0.10 2.76
N VAL A 39 5.82 -0.60 3.82
CA VAL A 39 6.69 -1.56 4.53
C VAL A 39 6.92 -2.80 3.67
N PHE A 40 5.90 -3.28 2.99
CA PHE A 40 6.00 -4.43 2.10
C PHE A 40 6.97 -4.15 0.95
N ASP A 41 6.87 -3.00 0.29
CA ASP A 41 7.78 -2.60 -0.79
C ASP A 41 9.25 -2.49 -0.33
N ALA A 42 9.50 -1.98 0.88
CA ALA A 42 10.85 -1.94 1.45
C ALA A 42 11.41 -3.36 1.71
N LEU A 43 10.54 -4.29 2.16
CA LEU A 43 10.92 -5.70 2.29
C LEU A 43 11.18 -6.32 0.90
N GLU A 44 10.39 -5.99 -0.12
CA GLU A 44 10.64 -6.46 -1.48
C GLU A 44 11.97 -5.96 -2.03
N GLU A 45 12.34 -4.69 -1.82
CA GLU A 45 13.65 -4.15 -2.22
C GLU A 45 14.81 -4.92 -1.57
N GLU A 46 14.70 -5.24 -0.29
CA GLU A 46 15.71 -6.06 0.41
C GLU A 46 15.81 -7.47 -0.19
N LEU A 47 14.66 -8.09 -0.51
CA LEU A 47 14.61 -9.41 -1.10
C LEU A 47 15.16 -9.44 -2.52
N GLU A 48 14.79 -8.48 -3.36
CA GLU A 48 15.34 -8.31 -4.72
C GLU A 48 16.86 -8.12 -4.69
N PHE A 49 17.39 -7.53 -3.63
CA PHE A 49 18.83 -7.36 -3.45
C PHE A 49 19.54 -8.59 -2.88
N THR A 50 18.86 -9.40 -2.06
CA THR A 50 19.48 -10.52 -1.32
C THR A 50 19.19 -11.90 -1.92
N GLN A 51 18.18 -12.02 -2.79
CA GLN A 51 17.71 -13.27 -3.38
C GLN A 51 17.62 -13.12 -4.90
N ASP A 52 18.56 -13.74 -5.62
CA ASP A 52 18.68 -13.62 -7.08
C ASP A 52 17.46 -14.14 -7.86
N ASP A 53 16.69 -15.07 -7.28
CA ASP A 53 15.51 -15.69 -7.89
C ASP A 53 14.18 -15.12 -7.36
N TYR A 54 14.24 -14.04 -6.56
CA TYR A 54 13.03 -13.46 -6.02
C TYR A 54 12.14 -12.88 -7.11
N GLN A 55 10.85 -13.23 -7.05
CA GLN A 55 9.80 -12.66 -7.87
C GLN A 55 8.74 -12.02 -6.99
N SER A 56 8.55 -10.72 -7.17
CA SER A 56 7.47 -9.99 -6.52
C SER A 56 6.11 -10.58 -6.91
N PRO A 57 5.21 -10.79 -5.95
CA PRO A 57 3.82 -11.09 -6.25
C PRO A 57 3.03 -9.87 -6.76
N ILE A 58 3.57 -8.65 -6.63
CA ILE A 58 2.91 -7.42 -7.03
C ILE A 58 3.33 -7.06 -8.48
N PRO A 59 2.38 -6.86 -9.40
CA PRO A 59 2.68 -6.33 -10.72
C PRO A 59 3.46 -5.02 -10.63
N GLU A 60 4.48 -4.85 -11.47
CA GLU A 60 5.43 -3.74 -11.39
C GLU A 60 4.76 -2.35 -11.26
N PRO A 61 3.74 -1.98 -12.07
CA PRO A 61 3.08 -0.67 -11.92
C PRO A 61 2.39 -0.42 -10.58
N LEU A 62 2.06 -1.49 -9.84
CA LEU A 62 1.32 -1.43 -8.58
C LEU A 62 2.22 -1.42 -7.34
N ARG A 63 3.54 -1.59 -7.52
CA ARG A 63 4.51 -1.50 -6.42
C ARG A 63 4.57 -0.06 -5.92
N TRP A 64 4.66 0.11 -4.60
CA TRP A 64 4.64 1.43 -3.95
C TRP A 64 5.62 2.42 -4.61
N ARG A 65 6.84 1.97 -4.89
CA ARG A 65 7.89 2.80 -5.50
C ARG A 65 7.53 3.38 -6.88
N ASN A 66 6.56 2.80 -7.57
CA ASN A 66 6.20 3.19 -8.94
C ASN A 66 5.03 4.18 -9.03
N TRP A 67 4.24 4.36 -7.96
CA TRP A 67 3.12 5.31 -7.96
C TRP A 67 3.14 6.30 -6.79
N ALA A 68 3.77 5.94 -5.66
CA ALA A 68 3.71 6.73 -4.41
C ALA A 68 5.06 7.34 -3.99
N ALA A 69 6.18 7.01 -4.63
CA ALA A 69 7.49 7.53 -4.24
C ALA A 69 7.81 8.94 -4.76
N ASP A 70 7.17 9.34 -5.86
CA ASP A 70 7.34 10.68 -6.44
C ASP A 70 6.36 11.67 -5.78
N ALA A 71 6.91 12.75 -5.22
CA ALA A 71 6.12 13.81 -4.58
C ALA A 71 5.30 14.63 -5.60
N GLU A 72 5.72 14.65 -6.87
CA GLU A 72 4.99 15.27 -7.98
C GLU A 72 4.19 14.25 -8.82
N GLY A 73 4.06 13.02 -8.29
CA GLY A 73 3.37 11.91 -8.96
C GLY A 73 1.85 12.07 -9.07
N MET A 74 1.19 10.95 -9.30
CA MET A 74 -0.26 10.89 -9.53
C MET A 74 -1.05 11.47 -8.34
N THR A 75 -2.04 12.33 -8.63
CA THR A 75 -2.87 13.00 -7.61
C THR A 75 -4.30 13.21 -8.11
N GLY A 76 -5.19 13.65 -7.21
CA GLY A 76 -6.60 13.95 -7.51
C GLY A 76 -7.38 12.74 -8.06
N ASP A 77 -8.29 12.99 -8.99
CA ASP A 77 -9.18 11.97 -9.57
C ASP A 77 -8.41 10.81 -10.22
N ALA A 78 -7.22 11.08 -10.79
CA ALA A 78 -6.39 10.03 -11.38
C ALA A 78 -5.88 9.06 -10.31
N LEU A 79 -5.48 9.58 -9.14
CA LEU A 79 -5.03 8.74 -8.02
C LEU A 79 -6.20 7.92 -7.46
N LEU A 80 -7.38 8.52 -7.32
CA LEU A 80 -8.57 7.81 -6.86
C LEU A 80 -8.94 6.67 -7.82
N ASP A 81 -9.00 6.94 -9.12
CA ASP A 81 -9.28 5.92 -10.13
C ASP A 81 -8.24 4.78 -10.12
N PHE A 82 -6.96 5.12 -9.99
CA PHE A 82 -5.90 4.12 -9.87
C PHE A 82 -6.06 3.25 -8.63
N VAL A 83 -6.31 3.86 -7.46
CA VAL A 83 -6.45 3.12 -6.20
C VAL A 83 -7.68 2.21 -6.24
N ASP A 84 -8.83 2.77 -6.61
CA ASP A 84 -10.13 2.10 -6.52
C ASP A 84 -10.34 1.05 -7.63
N ASN A 85 -9.86 1.32 -8.84
CA ASN A 85 -10.15 0.46 -10.01
C ASN A 85 -8.98 -0.42 -10.43
N GLN A 86 -7.76 -0.16 -9.95
CA GLN A 86 -6.57 -0.93 -10.35
C GLN A 86 -5.84 -1.54 -9.16
N LEU A 87 -5.41 -0.73 -8.19
CA LEU A 87 -4.55 -1.17 -7.10
C LEU A 87 -5.27 -2.16 -6.17
N ILE A 88 -6.32 -1.72 -5.49
CA ILE A 88 -7.02 -2.54 -4.49
C ILE A 88 -7.61 -3.81 -5.15
N PRO A 89 -8.33 -3.72 -6.30
CA PRO A 89 -8.88 -4.92 -6.93
C PRO A 89 -7.81 -5.92 -7.36
N THR A 90 -6.66 -5.46 -7.87
CA THR A 90 -5.60 -6.39 -8.31
C THR A 90 -4.95 -7.07 -7.11
N LEU A 91 -4.68 -6.34 -6.03
CA LEU A 91 -4.07 -6.90 -4.83
C LEU A 91 -5.01 -7.90 -4.13
N GLY A 92 -6.31 -7.60 -4.06
CA GLY A 92 -7.35 -8.50 -3.54
C GLY A 92 -7.60 -9.75 -4.41
N ASN A 93 -7.10 -9.78 -5.65
CA ASN A 93 -7.24 -10.91 -6.56
C ASN A 93 -5.91 -11.61 -6.90
N LEU A 94 -4.84 -11.37 -6.14
CA LEU A 94 -3.55 -11.99 -6.42
C LEU A 94 -3.64 -13.52 -6.42
N PRO A 95 -3.08 -14.19 -7.45
CA PRO A 95 -3.08 -15.64 -7.52
C PRO A 95 -2.08 -16.21 -6.51
N GLY A 96 -2.51 -17.19 -5.74
CA GLY A 96 -1.62 -17.87 -4.80
C GLY A 96 -2.37 -18.58 -3.68
N SER A 97 -1.65 -19.52 -3.08
CA SER A 97 -2.03 -20.14 -1.82
C SER A 97 -0.85 -20.02 -0.85
N ILE A 98 -1.11 -20.18 0.44
CA ILE A 98 -0.06 -20.22 1.47
C ILE A 98 1.07 -21.21 1.10
N ALA A 99 0.74 -22.31 0.41
CA ALA A 99 1.72 -23.33 0.04
C ALA A 99 2.58 -22.96 -1.20
N GLN A 100 2.07 -22.12 -2.10
CA GLN A 100 2.73 -21.83 -3.39
C GLN A 100 3.33 -20.43 -3.43
N ASN A 101 2.62 -19.44 -2.90
CA ASN A 101 3.06 -18.06 -2.83
C ASN A 101 2.54 -17.43 -1.53
N PRO A 102 3.23 -17.68 -0.40
CA PRO A 102 2.81 -17.17 0.90
C PRO A 102 2.68 -15.64 0.93
N ARG A 103 3.54 -14.93 0.19
CA ARG A 103 3.54 -13.45 0.15
C ARG A 103 2.33 -12.91 -0.62
N ALA A 104 2.01 -13.48 -1.77
CA ALA A 104 0.78 -13.15 -2.51
C ALA A 104 -0.47 -13.43 -1.67
N PHE A 105 -0.47 -14.54 -0.90
CA PHE A 105 -1.58 -14.84 0.00
C PHE A 105 -1.76 -13.78 1.09
N VAL A 106 -0.68 -13.36 1.75
CA VAL A 106 -0.72 -12.32 2.80
C VAL A 106 -1.19 -11.00 2.21
N LEU A 107 -0.67 -10.58 1.05
CA LEU A 107 -1.14 -9.40 0.34
C LEU A 107 -2.64 -9.49 0.09
N ARG A 108 -3.10 -10.58 -0.54
CA ARG A 108 -4.52 -10.78 -0.82
C ARG A 108 -5.39 -10.65 0.43
N SER A 109 -5.02 -11.31 1.53
CA SER A 109 -5.77 -11.27 2.78
C SER A 109 -5.89 -9.87 3.41
N VAL A 110 -5.01 -8.92 3.08
CA VAL A 110 -5.12 -7.53 3.55
C VAL A 110 -6.09 -6.71 2.69
N PHE A 111 -6.31 -7.11 1.43
CA PHE A 111 -7.09 -6.36 0.43
C PHE A 111 -8.38 -7.07 -0.04
N ASP A 112 -8.72 -8.22 0.54
CA ASP A 112 -9.92 -9.02 0.25
C ASP A 112 -11.11 -8.68 1.18
N ASP A 113 -10.94 -7.68 2.07
CA ASP A 113 -11.97 -7.19 3.01
C ASP A 113 -12.89 -6.10 2.40
#